data_AF-A0A485K350-F1
#
_entry.id   AF-A0A485K350-F1
#
_cell.length_a   1.000
_cell.length_b   1.000
_cell.length_c   1.000
_cell.angle_alpha   90.00
_cell.angle_beta   90.00
_cell.angle_gamma   90.00
#
_symmetry.space_group_name_H-M   'P 1'
#
loop_
_entity.id
_entity.type
_entity.pdbx_description
1 polymer ?
#
loop_
_entity_poly.entity_id
_entity_poly.type
_entity_poly.pdbx_seq_one_letter_code
_entity_poly.pdbx_strand_id
1 'polypeptide(L)'
;MRRRAPRWLYQCVSLFAKLKHTICAVYFAIQVVIFVKFGPTDIRNLRVFDPIVMAGSFAALALLHVLFLSLGPRTTPWMTWHPLRWASRITSFDSVRPRLWLGYISDDTALAAFNVFEVVCQSYQLVSLMAVVVDAWFVTSFATVVVLHCFVTPWLFYNQTTSRDHTLLVGWTSSLFSFCLSCLFPFVGICLPALEYLLVNPAIGNDPLWISRIILMSRAIVASSPLDFATKIVMDVATLVSLRRLTHVLATYSSATIAPTTSRRQLSTSSSSITCRSPTHSVAKASIPAANRRPLAIALLVVLVTWGAALTILLLRTSFFRTACPPTCVAHATPLLDLTCRCKYVHVNCHAIGNESLDVDSQLNAAMLGHHLFYLRVSRCDLPTGLSHDTLASQPDLDTINLEFTNMTQWSGVLPPSTRVLFIRFSRLDAFPAILRMKDLPLSTLYIEGFPLGRLPDDVASSWLAIQALILRNVSLSQAPTVVPSLPSLTILRLPFNEELGPTISNAWQTQASTNLHNLVEVDLTGCGLIDGPWTLASPPRTLKLTLNPIAALSSTLSPTLVTDRTIVLDDTNYCNTTHAASCASSVCAPSCLRSMVGDYVCNLACLNAACNHDGGDCDDLVLADSYS
;
A
#
# COMPACT_ATOMS: atom_id res chain seq x y z
N MET A 1 32.83 16.41 -38.70
CA MET A 1 31.49 16.02 -39.21
C MET A 1 30.57 15.72 -38.03
N ARG A 2 29.58 16.58 -37.71
CA ARG A 2 28.57 16.29 -36.67
C ARG A 2 27.52 15.35 -37.27
N ARG A 3 27.51 14.08 -36.85
CA ARG A 3 26.48 13.11 -37.26
C ARG A 3 25.11 13.59 -36.75
N ARG A 4 24.12 13.66 -37.65
CA ARG A 4 22.72 13.91 -37.28
C ARG A 4 22.21 12.74 -36.45
N ALA A 5 21.56 13.01 -35.32
CA ALA A 5 20.72 12.00 -34.70
C ALA A 5 19.57 11.66 -35.69
N PRO A 6 19.25 10.37 -35.90
CA PRO A 6 18.15 9.99 -36.77
C PRO A 6 16.82 10.57 -36.27
N ARG A 7 15.94 11.01 -37.18
CA ARG A 7 14.62 11.55 -36.81
C ARG A 7 13.79 10.54 -35.99
N TRP A 8 13.91 9.24 -36.29
CA TRP A 8 13.24 8.18 -35.54
C TRP A 8 13.68 8.13 -34.07
N LEU A 9 14.98 8.34 -33.79
CA LEU A 9 15.51 8.35 -32.42
C LEU A 9 14.91 9.49 -31.60
N TYR A 10 14.78 10.68 -32.20
CA TYR A 10 14.12 11.82 -31.56
C TYR A 10 12.63 11.54 -31.25
N GLN A 11 11.91 10.94 -32.20
CA GLN A 11 10.50 10.56 -32.03
C GLN A 11 10.33 9.52 -30.92
N CYS A 12 11.16 8.47 -30.91
CA CYS A 12 11.13 7.43 -29.88
C CYS A 12 11.40 8.00 -28.49
N VAL A 13 12.44 8.82 -28.32
CA VAL A 13 12.75 9.38 -27.00
C VAL A 13 11.72 10.42 -26.57
N SER A 14 11.18 11.22 -27.49
CA SER A 14 10.10 12.14 -27.18
C SER A 14 8.81 11.42 -26.77
N LEU A 15 8.46 10.32 -27.45
CA LEU A 15 7.31 9.47 -27.10
C LEU A 15 7.52 8.84 -25.72
N PHE A 16 8.70 8.28 -25.48
CA PHE A 16 9.08 7.71 -24.18
C PHE A 16 8.97 8.74 -23.05
N ALA A 17 9.50 9.95 -23.24
CA ALA A 17 9.41 11.01 -22.24
C ALA A 17 7.96 11.41 -21.98
N LYS A 18 7.14 11.60 -23.03
CA LYS A 18 5.71 11.90 -22.89
C LYS A 18 4.98 10.82 -22.12
N LEU A 19 5.16 9.54 -22.51
CA LEU A 19 4.54 8.40 -21.85
C LEU A 19 4.87 8.37 -20.36
N LYS A 20 6.15 8.55 -20.00
CA LYS A 20 6.57 8.59 -18.59
C LYS A 20 5.97 9.76 -17.83
N HIS A 21 5.97 10.97 -18.40
CA HIS A 21 5.32 12.10 -17.75
C HIS A 21 3.82 11.87 -17.55
N THR A 22 3.14 11.25 -18.50
CA THR A 22 1.72 10.89 -18.37
C THR A 22 1.49 9.88 -17.25
N ILE A 23 2.24 8.78 -17.22
CA ILE A 23 2.09 7.73 -16.19
C ILE A 23 2.39 8.32 -14.80
N CYS A 24 3.49 9.06 -14.63
CA CYS A 24 3.81 9.70 -13.35
C CYS A 24 2.75 10.71 -12.92
N ALA A 25 2.25 11.54 -13.84
CA ALA A 25 1.20 12.51 -13.53
C ALA A 25 -0.08 11.84 -13.02
N VAL A 26 -0.51 10.76 -13.70
CA VAL A 26 -1.69 9.97 -13.29
C VAL A 26 -1.44 9.30 -11.94
N TYR A 27 -0.29 8.64 -11.77
CA TYR A 27 0.07 7.97 -10.52
C TYR A 27 0.06 8.94 -9.33
N PHE A 28 0.75 10.07 -9.43
CA PHE A 28 0.79 11.06 -8.35
C PHE A 28 -0.59 11.70 -8.11
N ALA A 29 -1.40 11.93 -9.14
CA ALA A 29 -2.76 12.41 -8.96
C ALA A 29 -3.64 11.40 -8.20
N ILE A 30 -3.51 10.11 -8.50
CA ILE A 30 -4.18 9.04 -7.75
C ILE A 30 -3.73 9.06 -6.28
N GLN A 31 -2.42 9.14 -6.02
CA GLN A 31 -1.88 9.23 -4.66
C GLN A 31 -2.45 10.43 -3.89
N VAL A 32 -2.57 11.61 -4.52
CA VAL A 32 -3.19 12.79 -3.90
C VAL A 32 -4.63 12.52 -3.48
N VAL A 33 -5.44 11.92 -4.37
CA VAL A 33 -6.84 11.58 -4.05
C VAL A 33 -6.89 10.61 -2.87
N ILE A 34 -6.03 9.60 -2.86
CA ILE A 34 -5.94 8.61 -1.78
C ILE A 34 -5.61 9.29 -0.44
N PHE A 35 -4.53 10.07 -0.36
CA PHE A 35 -4.11 10.70 0.90
C PHE A 35 -5.10 11.74 1.43
N VAL A 36 -5.84 12.42 0.55
CA VAL A 36 -6.90 13.37 0.96
C VAL A 36 -8.15 12.63 1.47
N LYS A 37 -8.36 11.39 1.04
CA LYS A 37 -9.53 10.58 1.43
C LYS A 37 -9.29 9.66 2.62
N PHE A 38 -8.04 9.44 3.01
CA PHE A 38 -7.72 8.62 4.18
C PHE A 38 -8.40 9.13 5.44
N GLY A 39 -9.16 8.26 6.08
CA GLY A 39 -9.67 8.47 7.42
C GLY A 39 -8.57 8.27 8.47
N PRO A 40 -8.85 8.63 9.75
CA PRO A 40 -7.93 8.38 10.85
C PRO A 40 -7.51 6.91 10.99
N THR A 41 -8.43 5.99 10.65
CA THR A 41 -8.19 4.55 10.66
C THR A 41 -7.18 4.14 9.60
N ASP A 42 -7.33 4.63 8.35
CA ASP A 42 -6.42 4.33 7.25
C ASP A 42 -5.00 4.84 7.54
N ILE A 43 -4.90 6.06 8.06
CA ILE A 43 -3.63 6.69 8.46
C ILE A 43 -2.89 5.80 9.47
N ARG A 44 -3.62 5.27 10.46
CA ARG A 44 -3.06 4.41 11.49
C ARG A 44 -2.71 3.03 10.95
N ASN A 45 -3.59 2.43 10.14
CA ASN A 45 -3.41 1.10 9.57
C ASN A 45 -2.24 1.03 8.60
N LEU A 46 -2.02 2.08 7.82
CA LEU A 46 -0.92 2.18 6.85
C LEU A 46 0.34 2.82 7.42
N ARG A 47 0.31 3.25 8.70
CA ARG A 47 1.43 3.93 9.39
C ARG A 47 1.92 5.16 8.60
N VAL A 48 0.99 5.97 8.09
CA VAL A 48 1.30 7.13 7.24
C VAL A 48 2.00 8.22 8.05
N PHE A 49 3.11 8.75 7.54
CA PHE A 49 3.89 9.81 8.21
C PHE A 49 3.09 11.11 8.38
N ASP A 50 2.69 11.74 7.27
CA ASP A 50 1.86 12.94 7.26
C ASP A 50 1.10 13.01 5.92
N PRO A 51 -0.22 12.74 5.91
CA PRO A 51 -0.99 12.67 4.67
C PRO A 51 -1.08 14.02 3.95
N ILE A 52 -1.05 15.15 4.67
CA ILE A 52 -1.17 16.49 4.08
C ILE A 52 0.14 16.86 3.37
N VAL A 53 1.28 16.64 4.04
CA VAL A 53 2.60 16.91 3.46
C VAL A 53 2.85 16.01 2.25
N MET A 54 2.47 14.73 2.35
CA MET A 54 2.58 13.79 1.24
C MET A 54 1.68 14.19 0.06
N ALA A 55 0.40 14.48 0.32
CA ALA A 55 -0.53 14.94 -0.72
C ALA A 55 -0.04 16.23 -1.39
N GLY A 56 0.41 17.23 -0.62
CA GLY A 56 0.95 18.48 -1.17
C GLY A 56 2.18 18.25 -2.07
N SER A 57 3.07 17.35 -1.66
CA SER A 57 4.29 17.04 -2.41
C SER A 57 3.99 16.27 -3.70
N PHE A 58 3.09 15.27 -3.65
CA PHE A 58 2.65 14.56 -4.85
C PHE A 58 1.81 15.43 -5.79
N ALA A 59 1.01 16.36 -5.27
CA ALA A 59 0.31 17.35 -6.09
C ALA A 59 1.29 18.25 -6.84
N ALA A 60 2.34 18.73 -6.17
CA ALA A 60 3.40 19.52 -6.81
C ALA A 60 4.12 18.72 -7.91
N LEU A 61 4.46 17.45 -7.64
CA LEU A 61 5.07 16.57 -8.64
C LEU A 61 4.14 16.33 -9.84
N ALA A 62 2.87 16.02 -9.60
CA ALA A 62 1.87 15.83 -10.65
C ALA A 62 1.75 17.08 -11.55
N LEU A 63 1.63 18.27 -10.95
CA LEU A 63 1.58 19.54 -11.67
C LEU A 63 2.83 19.78 -12.51
N LEU A 64 4.02 19.48 -11.97
CA LEU A 64 5.27 19.60 -12.72
C LEU A 64 5.27 18.67 -13.95
N HIS A 65 4.86 17.41 -13.80
CA HIS A 65 4.76 16.49 -14.94
C HIS A 65 3.76 16.98 -16.00
N VAL A 66 2.60 17.51 -15.60
CA VAL A 66 1.62 18.10 -16.53
C VAL A 66 2.17 19.35 -17.23
N LEU A 67 2.88 20.22 -16.49
CA LEU A 67 3.53 21.40 -17.04
C LEU A 67 4.56 21.05 -18.12
N PHE A 68 5.35 19.99 -17.91
CA PHE A 68 6.31 19.51 -18.92
C PHE A 68 5.63 18.92 -20.16
N LEU A 69 4.46 18.29 -20.00
CA LEU A 69 3.65 17.81 -21.12
C LEU A 69 3.07 18.99 -21.94
N SER A 70 2.60 20.04 -21.29
CA SER A 70 1.89 21.15 -21.93
C SER A 70 2.82 22.18 -22.59
N LEU A 71 3.93 22.54 -21.93
CA LEU A 71 4.84 23.58 -22.42
C LEU A 71 5.89 23.06 -23.42
N GLY A 72 5.94 21.75 -23.64
CA GLY A 72 6.88 21.11 -24.56
C GLY A 72 8.36 21.42 -24.26
N PRO A 73 9.31 20.92 -25.08
CA PRO A 73 10.74 21.08 -24.82
C PRO A 73 11.29 22.51 -25.01
N ARG A 74 10.50 23.47 -25.51
CA ARG A 74 11.01 24.72 -26.08
C ARG A 74 10.63 26.01 -25.34
N THR A 75 9.66 26.01 -24.42
CA THR A 75 9.05 27.28 -23.97
C THR A 75 8.83 27.41 -22.45
N THR A 76 9.76 26.95 -21.60
CA THR A 76 9.70 27.29 -20.16
C THR A 76 10.87 28.17 -19.67
N PRO A 77 10.86 29.49 -19.98
CA PRO A 77 11.75 30.45 -19.31
C PRO A 77 11.31 30.78 -17.88
N TRP A 78 10.03 30.58 -17.55
CA TRP A 78 9.35 31.24 -16.42
C TRP A 78 9.16 30.38 -15.16
N MET A 79 9.57 29.11 -15.20
CA MET A 79 9.64 28.24 -14.03
C MET A 79 11.05 27.65 -13.90
N THR A 80 12.01 28.53 -13.63
CA THR A 80 13.18 28.14 -12.83
C THR A 80 12.70 27.89 -11.40
N TRP A 81 11.94 26.81 -11.17
CA TRP A 81 11.89 26.24 -9.84
C TRP A 81 13.34 26.00 -9.42
N HIS A 82 13.60 26.37 -8.18
CA HIS A 82 14.90 26.51 -7.60
C HIS A 82 15.43 25.26 -6.87
N PRO A 83 15.26 23.98 -7.29
CA PRO A 83 16.14 22.93 -6.77
C PRO A 83 17.56 23.10 -7.34
N LEU A 84 17.68 23.73 -8.52
CA LEU A 84 18.98 24.06 -9.12
C LEU A 84 19.52 25.44 -8.70
N ARG A 85 18.89 26.18 -7.78
CA ARG A 85 19.60 27.32 -7.15
C ARG A 85 20.65 26.86 -6.14
N TRP A 86 20.77 25.56 -5.88
CA TRP A 86 21.88 25.02 -5.10
C TRP A 86 23.00 24.52 -6.02
N ALA A 87 22.69 23.93 -7.18
CA ALA A 87 23.72 23.47 -8.12
C ALA A 87 24.14 24.53 -9.17
N SER A 88 23.28 25.49 -9.52
CA SER A 88 23.55 26.50 -10.57
C SER A 88 23.71 27.94 -10.05
N ARG A 89 23.59 28.21 -8.74
CA ARG A 89 24.19 29.44 -8.14
C ARG A 89 25.70 29.35 -7.99
N ILE A 90 26.29 28.20 -8.24
CA ILE A 90 27.74 28.00 -8.18
C ILE A 90 28.42 28.39 -9.49
N THR A 91 27.69 28.46 -10.60
CA THR A 91 28.32 28.56 -11.94
C THR A 91 27.87 29.74 -12.80
N SER A 92 27.07 30.69 -12.31
CA SER A 92 26.90 31.97 -13.00
C SER A 92 26.64 33.14 -12.05
N PHE A 93 27.67 33.51 -11.29
CA PHE A 93 27.89 34.89 -10.86
C PHE A 93 28.85 35.51 -11.89
N ASP A 94 28.30 35.99 -13.00
CA ASP A 94 28.98 37.07 -13.72
C ASP A 94 28.54 38.37 -13.06
N SER A 95 29.55 39.10 -12.57
CA SER A 95 29.51 40.28 -11.72
C SER A 95 29.28 40.04 -10.21
N VAL A 96 30.36 40.24 -9.46
CA VAL A 96 30.52 40.24 -7.98
C VAL A 96 30.93 38.89 -7.36
N ARG A 97 32.21 38.84 -6.94
CA ARG A 97 32.94 37.68 -6.39
C ARG A 97 32.42 37.28 -4.99
N PRO A 98 32.22 35.97 -4.76
CA PRO A 98 32.82 35.33 -3.59
C PRO A 98 33.56 34.05 -4.02
N ARG A 99 34.89 34.16 -4.06
CA ARG A 99 35.80 33.00 -4.16
C ARG A 99 35.95 32.43 -2.75
N LEU A 100 35.42 31.24 -2.49
CA LEU A 100 35.96 30.25 -1.55
C LEU A 100 35.04 29.01 -1.60
N TRP A 101 35.56 27.88 -2.11
CA TRP A 101 35.06 26.49 -2.05
C TRP A 101 34.33 25.81 -3.23
N LEU A 102 33.46 26.45 -4.01
CA LEU A 102 32.60 25.69 -4.97
C LEU A 102 33.02 25.70 -6.46
N GLY A 103 34.14 26.33 -6.82
CA GLY A 103 34.63 26.38 -8.21
C GLY A 103 35.35 25.13 -8.75
N TYR A 104 35.24 23.98 -8.07
CA TYR A 104 36.12 22.81 -8.26
C TYR A 104 35.44 21.51 -8.77
N ILE A 105 34.11 21.47 -8.91
CA ILE A 105 33.38 20.23 -9.28
C ILE A 105 33.20 20.14 -10.80
N SER A 106 33.56 19.01 -11.41
CA SER A 106 33.31 18.74 -12.84
C SER A 106 31.87 18.23 -13.07
N ASP A 107 31.30 18.47 -14.25
CA ASP A 107 29.94 18.00 -14.60
C ASP A 107 29.78 16.47 -14.43
N ASP A 108 30.83 15.71 -14.72
CA ASP A 108 30.86 14.25 -14.54
C ASP A 108 30.86 13.86 -13.06
N THR A 109 31.56 14.62 -12.20
CA THR A 109 31.57 14.43 -10.75
C THR A 109 30.19 14.69 -10.15
N ALA A 110 29.53 15.77 -10.56
CA ALA A 110 28.18 16.09 -10.10
C ALA A 110 27.17 15.01 -10.51
N LEU A 111 27.29 14.50 -11.74
CA LEU A 111 26.44 13.42 -12.22
C LEU A 111 26.68 12.11 -11.47
N ALA A 112 27.95 11.73 -11.27
CA ALA A 112 28.30 10.53 -10.51
C ALA A 112 27.80 10.63 -9.06
N ALA A 113 27.94 11.79 -8.41
CA ALA A 113 27.45 12.02 -7.06
C ALA A 113 25.92 11.90 -6.96
N PHE A 114 25.20 12.42 -7.96
CA PHE A 114 23.74 12.29 -8.03
C PHE A 114 23.30 10.82 -8.13
N ASN A 115 23.95 10.04 -8.99
CA ASN A 115 23.64 8.60 -9.13
C ASN A 115 23.96 7.83 -7.84
N VAL A 116 25.07 8.14 -7.17
CA VAL A 116 25.40 7.55 -5.87
C VAL A 116 24.29 7.84 -4.86
N PHE A 117 23.87 9.10 -4.74
CA PHE A 117 22.81 9.47 -3.81
C PHE A 117 21.47 8.79 -4.13
N GLU A 118 21.13 8.69 -5.42
CA GLU A 118 19.93 7.99 -5.88
C GLU A 118 19.96 6.49 -5.52
N VAL A 119 21.09 5.82 -5.76
CA VAL A 119 21.30 4.40 -5.42
C VAL A 119 21.25 4.19 -3.91
N VAL A 120 21.73 5.12 -3.10
CA VAL A 120 21.61 5.06 -1.62
C VAL A 120 20.14 5.07 -1.21
N CYS A 121 19.33 5.98 -1.75
CA CYS A 121 17.89 6.03 -1.49
C CYS A 121 17.18 4.75 -1.96
N GLN A 122 17.51 4.26 -3.16
CA GLN A 122 16.95 3.02 -3.71
C GLN A 122 17.34 1.79 -2.89
N SER A 123 18.57 1.73 -2.39
CA SER A 123 19.05 0.64 -1.54
C SER A 123 18.35 0.66 -0.18
N TYR A 124 18.11 1.83 0.39
CA TYR A 124 17.31 1.97 1.61
C TYR A 124 15.88 1.45 1.39
N GLN A 125 15.23 1.85 0.29
CA GLN A 125 13.90 1.33 -0.06
C GLN A 125 13.89 -0.18 -0.27
N LEU A 126 14.91 -0.73 -0.95
CA LEU A 126 15.04 -2.17 -1.13
C LEU A 126 15.12 -2.92 0.21
N VAL A 127 15.95 -2.44 1.14
CA VAL A 127 16.07 -3.06 2.47
C VAL A 127 14.74 -3.01 3.23
N SER A 128 14.03 -1.88 3.17
CA SER A 128 12.70 -1.72 3.78
C SER A 128 11.68 -2.68 3.18
N LEU A 129 11.61 -2.76 1.84
CA LEU A 129 10.72 -3.67 1.12
C LEU A 129 11.00 -5.13 1.47
N MET A 130 12.26 -5.54 1.45
CA MET A 130 12.68 -6.91 1.77
C MET A 130 12.30 -7.35 3.19
N ALA A 131 12.19 -6.41 4.14
CA ALA A 131 11.82 -6.70 5.52
C ALA A 131 10.30 -6.89 5.74
N VAL A 132 9.47 -6.39 4.83
CA VAL A 132 8.02 -6.28 5.04
C VAL A 132 7.21 -7.01 3.96
N VAL A 133 7.58 -6.86 2.69
CA VAL A 133 6.84 -7.38 1.54
C VAL A 133 7.03 -8.89 1.40
N VAL A 134 5.93 -9.61 1.16
CA VAL A 134 5.92 -11.07 1.00
C VAL A 134 5.96 -11.52 -0.47
N ASP A 135 5.65 -10.62 -1.41
CA ASP A 135 5.61 -10.95 -2.83
C ASP A 135 7.01 -11.01 -3.44
N ALA A 136 7.48 -12.24 -3.69
CA ALA A 136 8.81 -12.50 -4.22
C ALA A 136 9.05 -11.81 -5.58
N TRP A 137 8.05 -11.81 -6.48
CA TRP A 137 8.19 -11.18 -7.81
C TRP A 137 8.48 -9.67 -7.70
N PHE A 138 7.83 -8.98 -6.76
CA PHE A 138 7.96 -7.54 -6.58
C PHE A 138 9.35 -7.21 -6.04
N VAL A 139 9.75 -7.88 -4.97
CA VAL A 139 11.03 -7.65 -4.30
C VAL A 139 12.20 -8.01 -5.22
N THR A 140 12.12 -9.14 -5.92
CA THR A 140 13.17 -9.55 -6.88
C THR A 140 13.29 -8.61 -8.06
N SER A 141 12.17 -8.12 -8.60
CA SER A 141 12.18 -7.11 -9.67
C SER A 141 12.80 -5.79 -9.20
N PHE A 142 12.41 -5.34 -8.00
CA PHE A 142 12.98 -4.14 -7.38
C PHE A 142 14.49 -4.29 -7.17
N ALA A 143 14.92 -5.38 -6.54
CA ALA A 143 16.32 -5.69 -6.27
C ALA A 143 17.16 -5.73 -7.55
N THR A 144 16.64 -6.38 -8.58
CA THR A 144 17.30 -6.49 -9.89
C THR A 144 17.55 -5.12 -10.49
N VAL A 145 16.56 -4.23 -10.47
CA VAL A 145 16.71 -2.87 -11.00
C VAL A 145 17.75 -2.06 -10.21
N VAL A 146 17.77 -2.16 -8.87
CA VAL A 146 18.79 -1.47 -8.05
C VAL A 146 20.19 -1.98 -8.36
N VAL A 147 20.38 -3.29 -8.45
CA VAL A 147 21.68 -3.90 -8.79
C VAL A 147 22.12 -3.51 -10.20
N LEU A 148 21.21 -3.53 -11.17
CA LEU A 148 21.50 -3.06 -12.53
C LEU A 148 21.90 -1.59 -12.54
N HIS A 149 21.28 -0.75 -11.72
CA HIS A 149 21.64 0.66 -11.61
C HIS A 149 23.09 0.84 -11.13
N CYS A 150 23.53 0.04 -10.15
CA CYS A 150 24.91 0.06 -9.65
C CYS A 150 25.96 -0.30 -10.70
N PHE A 151 25.64 -1.14 -11.69
CA PHE A 151 26.61 -1.61 -12.70
C PHE A 151 26.52 -0.86 -14.04
N VAL A 152 25.30 -0.62 -14.52
CA VAL A 152 25.06 -0.01 -15.84
C VAL A 152 25.54 1.44 -15.86
N THR A 153 25.30 2.20 -14.78
CA THR A 153 25.74 3.60 -14.71
C THR A 153 27.27 3.70 -14.82
N PRO A 154 28.09 3.06 -13.98
CA PRO A 154 29.55 3.05 -14.13
C PRO A 154 30.06 2.53 -15.49
N TRP A 155 29.43 1.49 -16.04
CA TRP A 155 29.81 0.96 -17.35
C TRP A 155 29.64 2.01 -18.46
N LEU A 156 28.55 2.78 -18.44
CA LEU A 156 28.31 3.86 -19.40
C LEU A 156 29.31 5.02 -19.25
N PHE A 157 29.77 5.31 -18.03
CA PHE A 157 30.82 6.30 -17.79
C PHE A 157 32.20 5.83 -18.28
N TYR A 158 32.49 4.53 -18.19
CA TYR A 158 33.77 3.97 -18.62
C TYR A 158 33.85 3.83 -20.15
N ASN A 159 32.75 3.46 -20.81
CA ASN A 159 32.70 3.30 -22.25
C ASN A 159 32.66 4.67 -22.96
N GLN A 160 33.85 5.21 -23.28
CA GLN A 160 34.07 6.52 -23.88
C GLN A 160 33.54 6.61 -25.32
N THR A 161 32.23 6.68 -25.49
CA THR A 161 31.64 7.33 -26.68
C THR A 161 31.56 8.83 -26.42
N THR A 162 31.53 9.64 -27.49
CA THR A 162 31.54 11.12 -27.46
C THR A 162 30.85 11.71 -26.22
N SER A 163 31.49 12.68 -25.53
CA SER A 163 31.03 13.29 -24.25
C SER A 163 29.52 13.60 -24.14
N ARG A 164 28.85 13.93 -25.24
CA ARG A 164 27.40 14.21 -25.27
C ARG A 164 26.51 12.96 -25.27
N ASP A 165 26.95 11.87 -25.89
CA ASP A 165 26.20 10.62 -25.98
C ASP A 165 26.22 9.89 -24.61
N HIS A 166 27.35 9.95 -23.89
CA HIS A 166 27.49 9.47 -22.52
C HIS A 166 26.47 10.12 -21.55
N THR A 167 26.37 11.45 -21.56
CA THR A 167 25.41 12.19 -20.74
C THR A 167 23.95 11.80 -21.02
N LEU A 168 23.64 11.53 -22.29
CA LEU A 168 22.30 11.14 -22.72
C LEU A 168 21.96 9.72 -22.27
N LEU A 169 22.88 8.77 -22.43
CA LEU A 169 22.69 7.37 -22.04
C LEU A 169 22.54 7.22 -20.52
N VAL A 170 23.44 7.82 -19.74
CA VAL A 170 23.35 7.79 -18.26
C VAL A 170 22.07 8.45 -17.78
N GLY A 171 21.70 9.60 -18.36
CA GLY A 171 20.44 10.26 -18.03
C GLY A 171 19.21 9.41 -18.35
N TRP A 172 19.23 8.68 -19.47
CA TRP A 172 18.14 7.80 -19.87
C TRP A 172 18.03 6.56 -18.97
N THR A 173 19.14 5.89 -18.65
CA THR A 173 19.14 4.70 -17.80
C THR A 173 18.75 5.01 -16.36
N SER A 174 19.34 6.05 -15.76
CA SER A 174 18.94 6.51 -14.41
C SER A 174 17.45 6.83 -14.40
N SER A 175 16.95 7.59 -15.39
CA SER A 175 15.52 7.88 -15.51
C SER A 175 14.66 6.62 -15.54
N LEU A 176 15.05 5.62 -16.34
CA LEU A 176 14.32 4.37 -16.48
C LEU A 176 14.27 3.61 -15.16
N PHE A 177 15.40 3.47 -14.47
CA PHE A 177 15.47 2.78 -13.19
C PHE A 177 14.69 3.52 -12.10
N SER A 178 14.84 4.84 -11.95
CA SER A 178 14.05 5.63 -10.98
C SER A 178 12.56 5.45 -11.23
N PHE A 179 12.12 5.51 -12.50
CA PHE A 179 10.71 5.35 -12.88
C PHE A 179 10.18 3.96 -12.54
N CYS A 180 10.95 2.91 -12.83
CA CYS A 180 10.54 1.55 -12.51
C CYS A 180 10.29 1.40 -11.00
N LEU A 181 11.23 1.90 -10.19
CA LEU A 181 11.21 1.75 -8.74
C LEU A 181 10.20 2.65 -8.03
N SER A 182 10.03 3.90 -8.47
CA SER A 182 9.20 4.88 -7.76
C SER A 182 7.76 4.95 -8.26
N CYS A 183 7.50 4.52 -9.51
CA CYS A 183 6.19 4.66 -10.13
C CYS A 183 5.65 3.33 -10.67
N LEU A 184 6.38 2.66 -11.57
CA LEU A 184 5.84 1.49 -12.26
C LEU A 184 5.54 0.32 -11.32
N PHE A 185 6.52 -0.09 -10.50
CA PHE A 185 6.32 -1.22 -9.58
C PHE A 185 5.25 -0.90 -8.55
N PRO A 186 5.25 0.25 -7.84
CA PRO A 186 4.16 0.60 -6.94
C PRO A 186 2.78 0.61 -7.61
N PHE A 187 2.67 1.12 -8.84
CA PHE A 187 1.43 1.12 -9.59
C PHE A 187 0.94 -0.30 -9.88
N VAL A 188 1.80 -1.19 -10.37
CA VAL A 188 1.44 -2.59 -10.66
C VAL A 188 1.11 -3.35 -9.37
N GLY A 189 1.88 -3.14 -8.30
CA GLY A 189 1.77 -3.88 -7.04
C GLY A 189 0.58 -3.46 -6.16
N ILE A 190 0.07 -2.23 -6.29
CA ILE A 190 -1.05 -1.74 -5.47
C ILE A 190 -2.27 -1.38 -6.31
N CYS A 191 -2.10 -0.59 -7.38
CA CYS A 191 -3.27 -0.06 -8.10
C CYS A 191 -4.03 -1.15 -8.86
N LEU A 192 -3.35 -2.15 -9.44
CA LEU A 192 -4.03 -3.26 -10.12
C LEU A 192 -4.84 -4.13 -9.15
N PRO A 193 -4.27 -4.63 -8.03
CA PRO A 193 -5.09 -5.35 -7.03
C PRO A 193 -6.21 -4.50 -6.43
N ALA A 194 -5.98 -3.19 -6.23
CA ALA A 194 -7.04 -2.31 -5.75
C ALA A 194 -8.19 -2.18 -6.76
N LEU A 195 -7.92 -2.17 -8.06
CA LEU A 195 -8.96 -2.18 -9.09
C LEU A 195 -9.74 -3.51 -9.10
N GLU A 196 -9.07 -4.64 -8.89
CA GLU A 196 -9.73 -5.94 -8.73
C GLU A 196 -10.69 -5.93 -7.54
N TYR A 197 -10.23 -5.48 -6.37
CA TYR A 197 -11.06 -5.32 -5.19
C TYR A 197 -12.25 -4.38 -5.41
N LEU A 198 -12.04 -3.23 -6.07
CA LEU A 198 -13.10 -2.22 -6.23
C LEU A 198 -14.09 -2.54 -7.36
N LEU A 199 -13.65 -3.18 -8.45
CA LEU A 199 -14.43 -3.30 -9.69
C LEU A 199 -14.83 -4.73 -10.03
N VAL A 200 -14.11 -5.73 -9.53
CA VAL A 200 -14.29 -7.13 -9.95
C VAL A 200 -14.84 -7.97 -8.80
N ASN A 201 -14.12 -8.02 -7.68
CA ASN A 201 -14.48 -8.87 -6.55
C ASN A 201 -14.16 -8.19 -5.21
N PRO A 202 -15.11 -7.45 -4.62
CA PRO A 202 -14.94 -6.86 -3.29
C PRO A 202 -14.71 -7.89 -2.18
N ALA A 203 -15.15 -9.15 -2.37
CA ALA A 203 -14.99 -10.18 -1.36
C ALA A 203 -13.54 -10.66 -1.20
N ILE A 204 -12.64 -10.35 -2.16
CA ILE A 204 -11.21 -10.67 -2.03
C ILE A 204 -10.56 -10.01 -0.79
N GLY A 205 -11.18 -8.97 -0.23
CA GLY A 205 -10.76 -8.39 1.05
C GLY A 205 -10.85 -9.34 2.24
N ASN A 206 -11.61 -10.44 2.13
CA ASN A 206 -11.69 -11.48 3.14
C ASN A 206 -10.59 -12.54 3.03
N ASP A 207 -9.90 -12.67 1.89
CA ASP A 207 -8.79 -13.61 1.72
C ASP A 207 -7.61 -13.20 2.63
N PRO A 208 -7.24 -14.02 3.63
CA PRO A 208 -6.12 -13.74 4.53
C PRO A 208 -4.77 -13.52 3.83
N LEU A 209 -4.53 -14.20 2.70
CA LEU A 209 -3.28 -14.06 1.97
C LEU A 209 -3.25 -12.74 1.17
N TRP A 210 -4.34 -12.43 0.46
CA TRP A 210 -4.46 -11.19 -0.29
C TRP A 210 -4.37 -9.97 0.64
N ILE A 211 -5.09 -9.96 1.77
CA ILE A 211 -5.07 -8.82 2.69
C ILE A 211 -3.67 -8.63 3.30
N SER A 212 -2.98 -9.73 3.64
CA SER A 212 -1.60 -9.69 4.13
C SER A 212 -0.65 -9.09 3.09
N ARG A 213 -0.77 -9.50 1.81
CA ARG A 213 0.02 -8.94 0.70
C ARG A 213 -0.22 -7.44 0.55
N ILE A 214 -1.47 -7.04 0.40
CA ILE A 214 -1.83 -5.65 0.07
C ILE A 214 -1.54 -4.68 1.21
N ILE A 215 -1.84 -5.03 2.46
CA ILE A 215 -1.55 -4.14 3.60
C ILE A 215 -0.05 -3.99 3.81
N LEU A 216 0.73 -5.08 3.78
CA LEU A 216 2.18 -5.01 3.97
C LEU A 216 2.88 -4.28 2.82
N MET A 217 2.44 -4.51 1.58
CA MET A 217 2.91 -3.77 0.40
C MET A 217 2.60 -2.28 0.53
N SER A 218 1.37 -1.93 0.91
CA SER A 218 0.94 -0.54 1.11
C SER A 218 1.75 0.14 2.22
N ARG A 219 2.00 -0.54 3.36
CA ARG A 219 2.84 -0.03 4.46
C ARG A 219 4.29 0.23 4.04
N ALA A 220 4.80 -0.48 3.02
CA ALA A 220 6.17 -0.29 2.54
C ALA A 220 6.28 0.83 1.47
N ILE A 221 5.26 0.97 0.62
CA ILE A 221 5.20 2.00 -0.43
C ILE A 221 4.78 3.36 0.14
N VAL A 222 3.93 3.39 1.16
CA VAL A 222 3.54 4.62 1.84
C VAL A 222 4.66 5.03 2.80
N ALA A 223 5.01 6.32 2.79
CA ALA A 223 6.07 6.81 3.65
C ALA A 223 5.64 6.79 5.12
N SER A 224 6.41 6.10 5.96
CA SER A 224 6.11 5.94 7.39
C SER A 224 6.93 6.84 8.32
N SER A 225 7.95 7.50 7.79
CA SER A 225 8.82 8.42 8.54
C SER A 225 9.34 9.57 7.66
N PRO A 226 9.89 10.65 8.24
CA PRO A 226 10.49 11.74 7.45
C PRO A 226 11.64 11.27 6.55
N LEU A 227 12.47 10.34 7.03
CA LEU A 227 13.58 9.78 6.26
C LEU A 227 13.05 8.96 5.09
N ASP A 228 12.09 8.10 5.35
CA ASP A 228 11.46 7.26 4.33
C ASP A 228 10.80 8.13 3.25
N PHE A 229 10.07 9.16 3.67
CA PHE A 229 9.50 10.17 2.78
C PHE A 229 10.56 10.87 1.93
N ALA A 230 11.65 11.35 2.54
CA ALA A 230 12.72 12.03 1.82
C ALA A 230 13.35 11.13 0.73
N THR A 231 13.63 9.87 1.04
CA THR A 231 14.21 8.94 0.06
C THR A 231 13.28 8.66 -1.12
N LYS A 232 11.97 8.51 -0.89
CA LYS A 232 10.95 8.34 -1.94
C LYS A 232 10.84 9.60 -2.82
N ILE A 233 10.78 10.80 -2.22
CA ILE A 233 10.76 12.06 -2.96
C ILE A 233 12.02 12.25 -3.81
N VAL A 234 13.20 11.86 -3.31
CA VAL A 234 14.45 11.92 -4.09
C VAL A 234 14.34 11.08 -5.36
N MET A 235 13.79 9.87 -5.27
CA MET A 235 13.59 8.99 -6.44
C MET A 235 12.60 9.59 -7.45
N ASP A 236 11.53 10.22 -6.97
CA ASP A 236 10.54 10.89 -7.82
C ASP A 236 11.12 12.13 -8.51
N VAL A 237 11.85 12.96 -7.78
CA VAL A 237 12.54 14.14 -8.32
C VAL A 237 13.64 13.74 -9.32
N ALA A 238 14.36 12.63 -9.06
CA ALA A 238 15.35 12.10 -9.98
C ALA A 238 14.75 11.73 -11.35
N THR A 239 13.55 11.14 -11.34
CA THR A 239 12.79 10.87 -12.57
C THR A 239 12.49 12.16 -13.35
N LEU A 240 12.07 13.22 -12.66
CA LEU A 240 11.77 14.51 -13.27
C LEU A 240 13.02 15.19 -13.86
N VAL A 241 14.11 15.23 -13.09
CA VAL A 241 15.38 15.86 -13.48
C VAL A 241 16.00 15.15 -14.67
N SER A 242 16.01 13.82 -14.65
CA SER A 242 16.57 12.98 -15.73
C SER A 242 15.79 13.15 -17.04
N LEU A 243 14.45 13.18 -17.00
CA LEU A 243 13.60 13.45 -18.17
C LEU A 243 13.83 14.86 -18.75
N ARG A 244 13.96 15.87 -17.89
CA ARG A 244 14.27 17.25 -18.32
C ARG A 244 15.64 17.32 -19.00
N ARG A 245 16.65 16.67 -18.43
CA ARG A 245 17.99 16.62 -19.01
C ARG A 245 17.98 15.95 -20.37
N LEU A 246 17.28 14.82 -20.50
CA LEU A 246 17.14 14.07 -21.75
C LEU A 246 16.53 14.93 -22.87
N THR A 247 15.43 15.62 -22.57
CA THR A 247 14.74 16.50 -23.53
C THR A 247 15.58 17.72 -23.90
N HIS A 248 16.29 18.33 -22.96
CA HIS A 248 17.19 19.46 -23.21
C HIS A 248 18.36 19.07 -24.12
N VAL A 249 19.02 17.94 -23.85
CA VAL A 249 20.12 17.45 -24.69
C VAL A 249 19.62 17.23 -26.12
N LEU A 250 18.48 16.57 -26.32
CA LEU A 250 17.88 16.37 -27.64
C LEU A 250 17.50 17.67 -28.36
N ALA A 251 17.01 18.68 -27.63
CA ALA A 251 16.73 19.99 -28.20
C ALA A 251 18.00 20.65 -28.75
N THR A 252 19.13 20.56 -28.03
CA THR A 252 20.42 21.09 -28.50
C THR A 252 20.98 20.35 -29.72
N TYR A 253 20.74 19.03 -29.84
CA TYR A 253 21.05 18.26 -31.06
C TYR A 253 20.26 18.78 -32.28
N SER A 254 19.02 19.22 -32.10
CA SER A 254 18.20 19.75 -33.20
C SER A 254 18.61 21.18 -33.62
N SER A 255 18.90 22.06 -32.65
CA SER A 255 19.16 23.49 -32.89
C SER A 255 20.56 23.79 -33.44
N ALA A 256 21.54 22.91 -33.23
CA ALA A 256 22.91 23.07 -33.75
C ALA A 256 23.02 22.99 -35.30
N THR A 257 21.89 22.95 -36.00
CA THR A 257 21.77 22.79 -37.46
C THR A 257 21.38 24.11 -38.16
N ILE A 258 21.09 25.18 -37.42
CA ILE A 258 20.65 26.47 -37.98
C ILE A 258 21.58 27.58 -37.48
N ALA A 259 22.81 27.62 -37.98
CA ALA A 259 23.63 28.82 -37.94
C ALA A 259 23.86 29.25 -39.39
N PRO A 260 23.30 30.37 -39.87
CA PRO A 260 23.58 30.87 -41.21
C PRO A 260 25.05 31.31 -41.25
N THR A 261 25.80 30.74 -42.18
CA THR A 261 27.16 31.16 -42.51
C THR A 261 27.08 32.49 -43.26
N THR A 262 27.00 33.60 -42.52
CA THR A 262 27.22 34.93 -43.11
C THR A 262 28.73 35.18 -43.18
N SER A 263 29.30 34.76 -44.31
CA SER A 263 30.54 35.32 -44.83
C SER A 263 30.32 36.83 -45.04
N ARG A 264 30.96 37.67 -44.23
CA ARG A 264 31.17 39.08 -44.58
C ARG A 264 32.65 39.43 -44.46
N ARG A 265 33.31 39.19 -45.59
CA ARG A 265 34.59 39.78 -45.99
C ARG A 265 34.37 41.28 -46.17
N GLN A 266 35.06 42.13 -45.41
CA GLN A 266 35.31 43.51 -45.83
C GLN A 266 36.70 43.96 -45.40
N LEU A 267 37.37 44.53 -46.39
CA LEU A 267 38.78 44.88 -46.49
C LEU A 267 38.95 46.36 -46.10
N SER A 268 40.04 46.66 -45.39
CA SER A 268 40.84 47.91 -45.39
C SER A 268 40.15 49.27 -45.19
N THR A 269 40.61 50.04 -44.19
CA THR A 269 41.63 51.11 -44.40
C THR A 269 42.20 51.65 -43.08
N SER A 270 43.50 51.90 -43.16
CA SER A 270 44.50 52.50 -42.25
C SER A 270 44.11 53.77 -41.47
N SER A 271 44.67 53.91 -40.26
CA SER A 271 45.49 55.08 -39.86
C SER A 271 46.26 54.79 -38.56
N SER A 272 47.52 55.19 -38.58
CA SER A 272 48.63 54.76 -37.74
C SER A 272 48.77 55.57 -36.44
N SER A 273 49.24 54.93 -35.38
CA SER A 273 50.26 55.52 -34.50
C SER A 273 51.13 54.42 -33.90
N ILE A 274 52.43 54.54 -34.17
CA ILE A 274 53.51 53.65 -33.78
C ILE A 274 54.11 54.21 -32.49
N THR A 275 54.13 53.41 -31.42
CA THR A 275 55.11 53.54 -30.33
C THR A 275 55.65 52.16 -30.00
N CYS A 276 56.97 52.01 -30.12
CA CYS A 276 57.70 50.77 -29.88
C CYS A 276 58.32 50.72 -28.48
N ARG A 277 58.25 49.51 -27.91
CA ARG A 277 59.14 48.84 -26.93
C ARG A 277 59.00 49.18 -25.44
N SER A 278 58.52 48.17 -24.71
CA SER A 278 59.37 47.40 -23.78
C SER A 278 58.79 45.99 -23.55
N PRO A 279 59.62 44.97 -23.29
CA PRO A 279 59.20 43.57 -23.27
C PRO A 279 58.66 43.21 -21.88
N THR A 280 57.33 43.14 -21.74
CA THR A 280 56.72 42.63 -20.51
C THR A 280 56.55 41.12 -20.62
N HIS A 281 57.35 40.44 -19.80
CA HIS A 281 57.19 39.07 -19.31
C HIS A 281 55.93 38.35 -19.82
N SER A 282 56.17 37.37 -20.70
CA SER A 282 55.25 36.24 -20.88
C SER A 282 55.14 35.52 -19.54
N VAL A 283 54.17 35.93 -18.71
CA VAL A 283 53.64 35.05 -17.67
C VAL A 283 52.95 33.94 -18.44
N ALA A 284 53.67 32.83 -18.61
CA ALA A 284 53.09 31.55 -18.90
C ALA A 284 51.96 31.36 -17.88
N LYS A 285 50.71 31.61 -18.30
CA LYS A 285 49.56 31.07 -17.59
C LYS A 285 49.71 29.57 -17.75
N ALA A 286 50.32 28.96 -16.73
CA ALA A 286 50.35 27.52 -16.54
C ALA A 286 48.92 27.03 -16.75
N SER A 287 48.69 26.44 -17.92
CA SER A 287 47.55 25.59 -18.16
C SER A 287 47.75 24.41 -17.23
N ILE A 288 47.17 24.50 -16.03
CA ILE A 288 47.07 23.36 -15.12
C ILE A 288 46.40 22.25 -15.93
N PRO A 289 47.06 21.11 -16.15
CA PRO A 289 46.53 20.07 -17.03
C PRO A 289 45.17 19.60 -16.53
N ALA A 290 44.24 19.36 -17.47
CA ALA A 290 42.91 18.81 -17.23
C ALA A 290 42.92 17.39 -16.61
N ALA A 291 44.09 16.85 -16.24
CA ALA A 291 44.28 15.50 -15.70
C ALA A 291 43.74 15.33 -14.26
N ASN A 292 43.68 16.40 -13.46
CA ASN A 292 43.34 16.29 -12.03
C ASN A 292 41.83 16.28 -11.69
N ARG A 293 40.93 16.29 -12.68
CA ARG A 293 39.47 16.44 -12.46
C ARG A 293 38.66 15.13 -12.53
N ARG A 294 39.26 14.03 -12.97
CA ARG A 294 38.62 12.71 -13.07
C ARG A 294 38.71 11.78 -11.84
N PRO A 295 39.62 11.94 -10.85
CA PRO A 295 39.81 10.89 -9.83
C PRO A 295 38.58 10.75 -8.91
N LEU A 296 37.91 11.85 -8.57
CA LEU A 296 36.73 11.81 -7.70
C LEU A 296 35.52 11.16 -8.39
N ALA A 297 35.28 11.46 -9.67
CA ALA A 297 34.22 10.79 -10.43
C ALA A 297 34.48 9.29 -10.53
N ILE A 298 35.72 8.89 -10.85
CA ILE A 298 36.12 7.47 -10.89
C ILE A 298 35.93 6.81 -9.51
N ALA A 299 36.32 7.48 -8.42
CA ALA A 299 36.13 6.96 -7.07
C ALA A 299 34.64 6.72 -6.75
N LEU A 300 33.76 7.65 -7.09
CA LEU A 300 32.30 7.49 -6.92
C LEU A 300 31.73 6.32 -7.74
N LEU A 301 32.23 6.11 -8.96
CA LEU A 301 31.81 4.99 -9.79
C LEU A 301 32.32 3.65 -9.27
N VAL A 302 33.55 3.61 -8.73
CA VAL A 302 34.08 2.42 -8.03
C VAL A 302 33.20 2.09 -6.83
N VAL A 303 32.77 3.08 -6.05
CA VAL A 303 31.82 2.90 -4.94
C VAL A 303 30.51 2.28 -5.41
N LEU A 304 29.96 2.71 -6.55
CA LEU A 304 28.74 2.09 -7.11
C LEU A 304 28.94 0.62 -7.48
N VAL A 305 30.05 0.30 -8.15
CA VAL A 305 30.34 -1.10 -8.56
C VAL A 305 30.58 -1.99 -7.34
N THR A 306 31.35 -1.52 -6.36
CA THR A 306 31.61 -2.30 -5.13
C THR A 306 30.32 -2.49 -4.33
N TRP A 307 29.47 -1.47 -4.26
CA TRP A 307 28.15 -1.59 -3.62
C TRP A 307 27.23 -2.55 -4.38
N GLY A 308 27.18 -2.48 -5.70
CA GLY A 308 26.42 -3.42 -6.54
C GLY A 308 26.86 -4.87 -6.35
N ALA A 309 28.17 -5.11 -6.26
CA ALA A 309 28.72 -6.43 -5.96
C ALA A 309 28.32 -6.89 -4.54
N ALA A 310 28.42 -6.01 -3.54
CA ALA A 310 27.99 -6.32 -2.18
C ALA A 310 26.50 -6.67 -2.11
N LEU A 311 25.62 -5.88 -2.74
CA LEU A 311 24.19 -6.16 -2.82
C LEU A 311 23.91 -7.50 -3.53
N THR A 312 24.60 -7.77 -4.63
CA THR A 312 24.44 -9.05 -5.36
C THR A 312 24.82 -10.24 -4.48
N ILE A 313 25.94 -10.15 -3.75
CA ILE A 313 26.38 -11.19 -2.81
C ILE A 313 25.34 -11.38 -1.69
N LEU A 314 24.82 -10.29 -1.12
CA LEU A 314 23.80 -10.36 -0.07
C LEU A 314 22.49 -10.99 -0.59
N LEU A 315 22.05 -10.62 -1.79
CA LEU A 315 20.84 -11.17 -2.42
C LEU A 315 21.01 -12.66 -2.77
N LEU A 316 22.18 -13.07 -3.26
CA LEU A 316 22.49 -14.48 -3.47
C LEU A 316 22.52 -15.21 -2.12
N ARG A 317 23.13 -14.61 -1.10
CA ARG A 317 23.19 -15.18 0.25
C ARG A 317 21.79 -15.45 0.80
N THR A 318 20.87 -14.49 0.72
CA THR A 318 19.49 -14.66 1.20
C THR A 318 18.67 -15.62 0.34
N SER A 319 18.99 -15.77 -0.95
CA SER A 319 18.28 -16.70 -1.82
C SER A 319 18.68 -18.16 -1.59
N PHE A 320 19.95 -18.43 -1.26
CA PHE A 320 20.49 -19.79 -1.19
C PHE A 320 20.75 -20.32 0.23
N PHE A 321 21.00 -19.45 1.21
CA PHE A 321 21.45 -19.87 2.55
C PHE A 321 20.43 -19.58 3.66
N ARG A 322 19.19 -19.27 3.29
CA ARG A 322 18.13 -18.97 4.26
C ARG A 322 17.65 -20.24 4.96
N THR A 323 17.30 -20.12 6.23
CA THR A 323 16.51 -21.15 6.92
C THR A 323 15.11 -21.21 6.32
N ALA A 324 14.67 -22.41 5.93
CA ALA A 324 13.30 -22.61 5.47
C ALA A 324 12.31 -22.25 6.59
N CYS A 325 11.21 -21.59 6.22
CA CYS A 325 10.10 -21.37 7.14
C CYS A 325 9.33 -22.69 7.35
N PRO A 326 8.68 -22.87 8.51
CA PRO A 326 7.83 -24.03 8.74
C PRO A 326 6.64 -24.03 7.75
N PRO A 327 6.04 -25.20 7.47
CA PRO A 327 4.95 -25.32 6.50
C PRO A 327 3.69 -24.54 6.88
N THR A 328 3.50 -24.24 8.18
CA THR A 328 2.43 -23.39 8.69
C THR A 328 2.61 -21.91 8.32
N CYS A 329 3.80 -21.50 7.86
CA CYS A 329 4.05 -20.15 7.38
C CYS A 329 3.67 -20.00 5.90
N VAL A 330 2.47 -19.46 5.65
CA VAL A 330 1.90 -19.30 4.31
C VAL A 330 2.59 -18.19 3.53
N ALA A 331 2.96 -17.09 4.19
CA ALA A 331 3.66 -15.97 3.55
C ALA A 331 4.76 -15.40 4.45
N HIS A 332 5.91 -15.09 3.85
CA HIS A 332 7.09 -14.62 4.57
C HIS A 332 7.84 -13.52 3.80
N ALA A 333 8.49 -12.63 4.54
CA ALA A 333 9.39 -11.61 3.99
C ALA A 333 10.82 -12.16 3.90
N THR A 334 11.69 -11.54 3.09
CA THR A 334 13.08 -11.99 2.85
C THR A 334 14.07 -10.87 3.16
N PRO A 335 14.27 -10.49 4.44
CA PRO A 335 15.15 -9.37 4.80
C PRO A 335 16.59 -9.60 4.31
N LEU A 336 17.25 -8.54 3.85
CA LEU A 336 18.56 -8.64 3.20
C LEU A 336 19.69 -9.16 4.11
N LEU A 337 19.64 -8.83 5.41
CA LEU A 337 20.72 -9.11 6.36
C LEU A 337 20.44 -10.31 7.27
N ASP A 338 19.19 -10.77 7.31
CA ASP A 338 18.73 -11.79 8.24
C ASP A 338 18.34 -13.06 7.48
N LEU A 339 18.97 -14.18 7.84
CA LEU A 339 18.75 -15.47 7.20
C LEU A 339 17.68 -16.32 7.89
N THR A 340 17.14 -15.85 9.01
CA THR A 340 16.08 -16.55 9.73
C THR A 340 14.76 -16.49 8.96
N CYS A 341 13.82 -17.37 9.33
CA CYS A 341 12.46 -17.24 8.85
C CYS A 341 11.83 -15.95 9.42
N ARG A 342 11.16 -15.19 8.55
CA ARG A 342 10.41 -13.99 8.90
C ARG A 342 8.99 -14.13 8.37
N CYS A 343 8.21 -14.93 9.07
CA CYS A 343 6.83 -15.18 8.72
C CYS A 343 5.97 -13.92 8.91
N LYS A 344 5.04 -13.71 8.00
CA LYS A 344 4.08 -12.60 8.02
C LYS A 344 2.65 -13.10 8.14
N TYR A 345 2.34 -14.23 7.52
CA TYR A 345 1.06 -14.90 7.65
C TYR A 345 1.27 -16.35 8.04
N VAL A 346 0.75 -16.74 9.20
CA VAL A 346 0.72 -18.12 9.69
C VAL A 346 -0.70 -18.65 9.65
N HIS A 347 -0.83 -19.89 9.17
CA HIS A 347 -2.05 -20.68 9.28
C HIS A 347 -1.72 -22.03 9.93
N VAL A 348 -2.23 -22.23 11.14
CA VAL A 348 -2.16 -23.52 11.83
C VAL A 348 -3.50 -24.22 11.66
N ASN A 349 -3.56 -25.23 10.81
CA ASN A 349 -4.72 -26.11 10.66
C ASN A 349 -4.39 -27.49 11.23
N CYS A 350 -4.77 -27.73 12.49
CA CYS A 350 -4.33 -28.92 13.21
C CYS A 350 -4.90 -30.22 12.61
N HIS A 351 -6.10 -30.17 12.05
CA HIS A 351 -6.68 -31.29 11.31
C HIS A 351 -5.92 -31.58 10.01
N ALA A 352 -5.58 -30.56 9.21
CA ALA A 352 -4.78 -30.74 7.99
C ALA A 352 -3.36 -31.25 8.28
N ILE A 353 -2.82 -30.94 9.46
CA ILE A 353 -1.54 -31.47 9.96
C ILE A 353 -1.68 -32.94 10.44
N GLY A 354 -2.90 -33.41 10.72
CA GLY A 354 -3.17 -34.75 11.25
C GLY A 354 -2.96 -34.87 12.77
N ASN A 355 -2.99 -33.75 13.51
CA ASN A 355 -2.87 -33.74 14.97
C ASN A 355 -3.73 -32.62 15.58
N GLU A 356 -4.97 -32.92 15.93
CA GLU A 356 -5.91 -31.95 16.50
C GLU A 356 -5.50 -31.45 17.90
N SER A 357 -4.75 -32.26 18.64
CA SER A 357 -4.16 -31.93 19.95
C SER A 357 -2.79 -31.24 19.86
N LEU A 358 -2.41 -30.75 18.68
CA LEU A 358 -1.15 -30.04 18.48
C LEU A 358 -1.07 -28.82 19.40
N ASP A 359 0.06 -28.68 20.08
CA ASP A 359 0.37 -27.47 20.84
C ASP A 359 0.55 -26.29 19.86
N VAL A 360 -0.50 -25.49 19.70
CA VAL A 360 -0.53 -24.32 18.81
C VAL A 360 0.50 -23.28 19.24
N ASP A 361 0.69 -23.05 20.54
CA ASP A 361 1.67 -22.09 21.04
C ASP A 361 3.09 -22.45 20.61
N SER A 362 3.44 -23.74 20.60
CA SER A 362 4.73 -24.22 20.09
C SER A 362 4.95 -23.88 18.61
N GLN A 363 3.90 -23.91 17.79
CA GLN A 363 3.96 -23.57 16.37
C GLN A 363 4.15 -22.07 16.13
N LEU A 364 3.83 -21.25 17.13
CA LEU A 364 3.91 -19.79 17.09
C LEU A 364 5.20 -19.24 17.71
N ASN A 365 6.15 -20.12 18.05
CA ASN A 365 7.42 -19.73 18.64
C ASN A 365 8.18 -18.72 17.75
N ALA A 366 8.44 -17.54 18.31
CA ALA A 366 9.12 -16.45 17.61
C ALA A 366 10.56 -16.77 17.20
N ALA A 367 11.22 -17.75 17.83
CA ALA A 367 12.53 -18.24 17.38
C ALA A 367 12.45 -18.97 16.02
N MET A 368 11.30 -19.59 15.71
CA MET A 368 11.08 -20.30 14.44
C MET A 368 10.46 -19.40 13.37
N LEU A 369 9.56 -18.49 13.75
CA LEU A 369 8.81 -17.65 12.81
C LEU A 369 9.36 -16.23 12.66
N GLY A 370 10.18 -15.79 13.62
CA GLY A 370 10.49 -14.37 13.84
C GLY A 370 9.44 -13.66 14.72
N HIS A 371 9.73 -12.40 15.03
CA HIS A 371 8.94 -11.56 15.96
C HIS A 371 7.97 -10.57 15.27
N HIS A 372 7.79 -10.67 13.95
CA HIS A 372 7.03 -9.68 13.18
C HIS A 372 5.89 -10.33 12.39
N LEU A 373 5.19 -11.26 13.05
CA LEU A 373 3.97 -11.86 12.51
C LEU A 373 2.91 -10.77 12.32
N PHE A 374 2.22 -10.76 11.19
CA PHE A 374 1.19 -9.77 10.86
C PHE A 374 -0.22 -10.37 10.97
N TYR A 375 -0.40 -11.58 10.41
CA TYR A 375 -1.68 -12.28 10.39
C TYR A 375 -1.52 -13.68 10.98
N LEU A 376 -2.40 -14.03 11.92
CA LEU A 376 -2.49 -15.37 12.51
C LEU A 376 -3.87 -15.96 12.25
N ARG A 377 -3.90 -17.14 11.63
CA ARG A 377 -5.09 -17.99 11.51
C ARG A 377 -4.85 -19.32 12.22
N VAL A 378 -5.75 -19.70 13.11
CA VAL A 378 -5.76 -21.01 13.78
C VAL A 378 -7.11 -21.64 13.50
N SER A 379 -7.11 -22.83 12.89
CA SER A 379 -8.33 -23.54 12.52
C SER A 379 -8.29 -24.99 12.95
N ARG A 380 -9.42 -25.53 13.42
CA ARG A 380 -9.57 -26.97 13.72
C ARG A 380 -8.56 -27.52 14.72
N CYS A 381 -8.26 -26.74 15.74
CA CYS A 381 -7.32 -27.09 16.81
C CYS A 381 -8.05 -27.20 18.15
N ASP A 382 -7.61 -28.12 19.01
CA ASP A 382 -8.04 -28.17 20.40
C ASP A 382 -7.35 -27.07 21.20
N LEU A 383 -8.01 -25.90 21.27
CA LEU A 383 -7.50 -24.69 21.91
C LEU A 383 -8.39 -24.27 23.10
N PRO A 384 -8.53 -25.11 24.14
CA PRO A 384 -9.57 -24.96 25.17
C PRO A 384 -9.48 -23.63 25.93
N THR A 385 -8.26 -23.11 26.15
CA THR A 385 -7.98 -21.88 26.90
C THR A 385 -7.59 -20.70 26.02
N GLY A 386 -7.75 -20.81 24.70
CA GLY A 386 -7.21 -19.85 23.74
C GLY A 386 -5.68 -19.86 23.68
N LEU A 387 -5.10 -18.87 23.00
CA LEU A 387 -3.64 -18.69 22.88
C LEU A 387 -3.05 -18.13 24.18
N SER A 388 -1.85 -18.60 24.53
CA SER A 388 -1.18 -18.14 25.74
C SER A 388 -0.73 -16.68 25.66
N HIS A 389 -0.66 -16.03 26.83
CA HIS A 389 -0.17 -14.65 26.95
C HIS A 389 1.26 -14.50 26.41
N ASP A 390 2.14 -15.46 26.71
CA ASP A 390 3.56 -15.36 26.34
C ASP A 390 3.77 -15.48 24.84
N THR A 391 3.00 -16.34 24.16
CA THR A 391 3.00 -16.45 22.70
C THR A 391 2.55 -15.13 22.06
N LEU A 392 1.45 -14.55 22.54
CA LEU A 392 0.96 -13.27 22.03
C LEU A 392 1.97 -12.13 22.29
N ALA A 393 2.53 -12.06 23.50
CA ALA A 393 3.54 -11.07 23.85
C ALA A 393 4.81 -11.18 23.00
N SER A 394 5.15 -12.38 22.52
CA SER A 394 6.31 -12.60 21.64
C SER A 394 6.12 -12.05 20.20
N GLN A 395 4.89 -11.68 19.84
CA GLN A 395 4.49 -11.18 18.51
C GLN A 395 3.92 -9.74 18.60
N PRO A 396 4.77 -8.72 18.84
CA PRO A 396 4.33 -7.35 19.06
C PRO A 396 3.69 -6.66 17.83
N ASP A 397 3.87 -7.18 16.61
CA ASP A 397 3.32 -6.62 15.38
C ASP A 397 2.05 -7.34 14.87
N LEU A 398 1.49 -8.25 15.67
CA LEU A 398 0.32 -9.07 15.30
C LEU A 398 -0.95 -8.22 15.17
N ASP A 399 -1.37 -8.02 13.92
CA ASP A 399 -2.48 -7.12 13.55
C ASP A 399 -3.83 -7.86 13.57
N THR A 400 -3.87 -9.06 12.99
CA THR A 400 -5.08 -9.86 12.87
C THR A 400 -4.92 -11.23 13.53
N ILE A 401 -5.89 -11.60 14.35
CA ILE A 401 -6.03 -12.94 14.94
C ILE A 401 -7.35 -13.53 14.47
N ASN A 402 -7.31 -14.69 13.83
CA ASN A 402 -8.47 -15.44 13.40
C ASN A 402 -8.46 -16.84 14.01
N LEU A 403 -9.41 -17.11 14.91
CA LEU A 403 -9.62 -18.41 15.55
C LEU A 403 -10.94 -18.98 15.06
N GLU A 404 -10.91 -20.14 14.42
CA GLU A 404 -12.11 -20.75 13.85
C GLU A 404 -12.17 -22.27 14.02
N PHE A 405 -13.37 -22.81 14.24
CA PHE A 405 -13.60 -24.24 14.45
C PHE A 405 -12.72 -24.81 15.58
N THR A 406 -12.61 -24.07 16.68
CA THR A 406 -11.80 -24.46 17.84
C THR A 406 -12.68 -24.99 18.96
N ASN A 407 -12.13 -25.86 19.81
CA ASN A 407 -12.80 -26.31 21.03
C ASN A 407 -12.61 -25.32 22.20
N MET A 408 -12.44 -24.02 21.91
CA MET A 408 -12.14 -22.99 22.89
C MET A 408 -13.35 -22.73 23.79
N THR A 409 -13.20 -22.97 25.10
CA THR A 409 -14.25 -22.78 26.11
C THR A 409 -14.07 -21.50 26.91
N GLN A 410 -12.82 -21.06 27.08
CA GLN A 410 -12.45 -19.83 27.76
C GLN A 410 -11.21 -19.22 27.12
N TRP A 411 -11.03 -17.91 27.27
CA TRP A 411 -9.78 -17.26 26.86
C TRP A 411 -9.50 -16.04 27.73
N SER A 412 -8.31 -16.04 28.32
CA SER A 412 -7.79 -14.99 29.20
C SER A 412 -6.40 -14.56 28.75
N GLY A 413 -6.01 -13.33 29.04
CA GLY A 413 -4.68 -12.80 28.70
C GLY A 413 -4.76 -11.36 28.25
N VAL A 414 -3.72 -10.92 27.54
CA VAL A 414 -3.62 -9.58 26.97
C VAL A 414 -3.32 -9.66 25.49
N LEU A 415 -4.10 -8.94 24.68
CA LEU A 415 -3.84 -8.81 23.25
C LEU A 415 -2.63 -7.89 23.01
N PRO A 416 -1.80 -8.18 21.99
CA PRO A 416 -0.78 -7.25 21.56
C PRO A 416 -1.36 -5.86 21.25
N PRO A 417 -0.67 -4.75 21.60
CA PRO A 417 -1.17 -3.40 21.33
C PRO A 417 -1.41 -3.09 19.84
N SER A 418 -0.81 -3.88 18.95
CA SER A 418 -0.96 -3.79 17.50
C SER A 418 -2.20 -4.52 16.97
N THR A 419 -2.85 -5.39 17.77
CA THR A 419 -3.99 -6.19 17.31
C THR A 419 -5.21 -5.31 17.07
N ARG A 420 -5.68 -5.30 15.81
CA ARG A 420 -6.79 -4.49 15.33
C ARG A 420 -8.02 -5.30 14.97
N VAL A 421 -7.83 -6.54 14.56
CA VAL A 421 -8.89 -7.39 14.05
C VAL A 421 -8.87 -8.73 14.78
N LEU A 422 -10.02 -9.12 15.31
CA LEU A 422 -10.20 -10.40 15.97
C LEU A 422 -11.43 -11.11 15.43
N PHE A 423 -11.21 -12.34 14.96
CA PHE A 423 -12.27 -13.28 14.59
C PHE A 423 -12.29 -14.43 15.60
N ILE A 424 -13.46 -14.71 16.16
CA ILE A 424 -13.74 -15.92 16.96
C ILE A 424 -14.97 -16.58 16.33
N ARG A 425 -14.77 -17.72 15.66
CA ARG A 425 -15.83 -18.38 14.87
C ARG A 425 -15.96 -19.84 15.28
N PHE A 426 -17.19 -20.30 15.45
CA PHE A 426 -17.51 -21.70 15.72
C PHE A 426 -16.65 -22.28 16.87
N SER A 427 -16.60 -21.55 17.99
CA SER A 427 -15.95 -21.99 19.22
C SER A 427 -16.95 -22.53 20.24
N ARG A 428 -16.50 -23.34 21.19
CA ARG A 428 -17.33 -23.89 22.27
C ARG A 428 -17.30 -23.05 23.54
N LEU A 429 -17.37 -21.72 23.40
CA LEU A 429 -17.24 -20.81 24.53
C LEU A 429 -18.38 -21.04 25.54
N ASP A 430 -18.02 -21.41 26.77
CA ASP A 430 -18.99 -21.59 27.88
C ASP A 430 -19.41 -20.24 28.46
N ALA A 431 -18.54 -19.23 28.33
CA ALA A 431 -18.76 -17.88 28.81
C ALA A 431 -18.09 -16.85 27.90
N PHE A 432 -18.50 -15.58 28.04
CA PHE A 432 -17.90 -14.47 27.32
C PHE A 432 -16.40 -14.31 27.67
N PRO A 433 -15.47 -14.32 26.69
CA PRO A 433 -14.03 -14.35 26.94
C PRO A 433 -13.52 -13.18 27.79
N ALA A 434 -12.70 -13.49 28.80
CA ALA A 434 -12.12 -12.49 29.68
C ALA A 434 -11.16 -11.54 28.95
N ILE A 435 -10.46 -12.03 27.92
CA ILE A 435 -9.58 -11.22 27.07
C ILE A 435 -10.33 -10.08 26.35
N LEU A 436 -11.65 -10.18 26.16
CA LEU A 436 -12.47 -9.13 25.54
C LEU A 436 -12.95 -8.07 26.53
N ARG A 437 -12.72 -8.25 27.84
CA ARG A 437 -13.12 -7.34 28.92
C ARG A 437 -11.97 -6.45 29.41
N MET A 438 -10.84 -6.45 28.70
CA MET A 438 -9.67 -5.67 29.09
C MET A 438 -9.95 -4.18 29.02
N LYS A 439 -9.48 -3.46 30.04
CA LYS A 439 -9.36 -2.01 29.99
C LYS A 439 -8.39 -1.64 28.87
N ASP A 440 -8.82 -0.81 27.93
CA ASP A 440 -8.06 -0.38 26.75
C ASP A 440 -7.87 -1.45 25.66
N LEU A 441 -8.95 -2.11 25.25
CA LEU A 441 -8.96 -3.09 24.15
C LEU A 441 -8.49 -2.43 22.82
N PRO A 442 -7.44 -2.93 22.14
CA PRO A 442 -6.86 -2.28 20.96
C PRO A 442 -7.64 -2.49 19.66
N LEU A 443 -8.74 -3.26 19.72
CA LEU A 443 -9.51 -3.72 18.58
C LEU A 443 -10.30 -2.60 17.89
N SER A 444 -10.30 -2.68 16.56
CA SER A 444 -11.16 -1.88 15.68
C SER A 444 -12.28 -2.72 15.05
N THR A 445 -12.02 -4.00 14.83
CA THR A 445 -13.00 -4.95 14.28
C THR A 445 -13.07 -6.16 15.18
N LEU A 446 -14.28 -6.48 15.64
CA LEU A 446 -14.58 -7.68 16.39
C LEU A 446 -15.65 -8.48 15.64
N TYR A 447 -15.29 -9.69 15.24
CA TYR A 447 -16.16 -10.62 14.57
C TYR A 447 -16.32 -11.87 15.44
N ILE A 448 -17.56 -12.16 15.79
CA ILE A 448 -17.94 -13.32 16.58
C ILE A 448 -19.04 -14.08 15.85
N GLU A 449 -18.88 -15.40 15.73
CA GLU A 449 -19.85 -16.25 15.07
C GLU A 449 -20.01 -17.62 15.73
N GLY A 450 -21.25 -18.11 15.76
CA GLY A 450 -21.54 -19.53 15.98
C GLY A 450 -21.32 -20.02 17.41
N PHE A 451 -21.55 -19.16 18.41
CA PHE A 451 -21.65 -19.58 19.82
C PHE A 451 -22.80 -18.86 20.53
N PRO A 452 -23.57 -19.53 21.42
CA PRO A 452 -24.78 -18.98 22.02
C PRO A 452 -24.45 -17.98 23.15
N LEU A 453 -24.13 -16.75 22.76
CA LEU A 453 -23.82 -15.66 23.70
C LEU A 453 -25.02 -15.26 24.56
N GLY A 454 -26.24 -15.24 24.00
CA GLY A 454 -27.45 -14.82 24.70
C GLY A 454 -27.57 -13.31 24.90
N ARG A 455 -26.62 -12.72 25.64
CA ARG A 455 -26.55 -11.29 25.97
C ARG A 455 -25.08 -10.84 26.09
N LEU A 456 -24.80 -9.64 25.58
CA LEU A 456 -23.50 -8.99 25.82
C LEU A 456 -23.40 -8.46 27.26
N PRO A 457 -22.27 -8.68 27.96
CA PRO A 457 -22.03 -8.09 29.28
C PRO A 457 -21.99 -6.55 29.25
N ASP A 458 -22.53 -5.87 30.26
CA ASP A 458 -22.61 -4.40 30.29
C ASP A 458 -21.24 -3.71 30.51
N ASP A 459 -20.28 -4.41 31.11
CA ASP A 459 -18.93 -3.90 31.42
C ASP A 459 -18.09 -3.62 30.16
N VAL A 460 -18.42 -4.23 29.02
CA VAL A 460 -17.69 -4.04 27.76
C VAL A 460 -17.82 -2.63 27.19
N ALA A 461 -18.86 -1.87 27.59
CA ALA A 461 -19.07 -0.48 27.16
C ALA A 461 -17.84 0.41 27.40
N SER A 462 -17.18 0.20 28.54
CA SER A 462 -16.00 0.96 28.95
C SER A 462 -14.72 0.52 28.21
N SER A 463 -14.72 -0.69 27.68
CA SER A 463 -13.55 -1.34 27.07
C SER A 463 -13.53 -1.20 25.55
N TRP A 464 -14.70 -1.12 24.91
CA TRP A 464 -14.88 -1.22 23.46
C TRP A 464 -14.91 0.12 22.73
N LEU A 465 -14.30 1.16 23.32
CA LEU A 465 -14.36 2.54 22.81
C LEU A 465 -13.78 2.72 21.39
N ALA A 466 -12.85 1.84 21.00
CA ALA A 466 -12.16 1.90 19.70
C ALA A 466 -12.82 1.03 18.61
N ILE A 467 -13.84 0.23 18.94
CA ILE A 467 -14.50 -0.66 17.97
C ILE A 467 -15.26 0.16 16.93
N GLN A 468 -14.96 -0.09 15.66
CA GLN A 468 -15.58 0.51 14.49
C GLN A 468 -16.54 -0.48 13.81
N ALA A 469 -16.16 -1.76 13.75
CA ALA A 469 -16.99 -2.81 13.20
C ALA A 469 -17.27 -3.89 14.26
N LEU A 470 -18.54 -4.07 14.60
CA LEU A 470 -19.01 -5.13 15.49
C LEU A 470 -19.90 -6.08 14.71
N ILE A 471 -19.47 -7.33 14.58
CA ILE A 471 -20.20 -8.39 13.89
C ILE A 471 -20.46 -9.52 14.88
N LEU A 472 -21.74 -9.75 15.20
CA LEU A 472 -22.21 -10.82 16.08
C LEU A 472 -23.21 -11.68 15.32
N ARG A 473 -22.71 -12.70 14.64
CA ARG A 473 -23.50 -13.55 13.73
C ARG A 473 -23.91 -14.84 14.41
N ASN A 474 -25.20 -15.15 14.41
CA ASN A 474 -25.71 -16.42 14.95
C ASN A 474 -25.15 -16.72 16.35
N VAL A 475 -25.39 -15.78 17.27
CA VAL A 475 -24.91 -15.87 18.66
C VAL A 475 -26.06 -15.93 19.67
N SER A 476 -27.26 -16.30 19.19
CA SER A 476 -28.48 -16.42 19.99
C SER A 476 -28.79 -15.17 20.82
N LEU A 477 -28.62 -13.96 20.26
CA LEU A 477 -28.99 -12.73 20.96
C LEU A 477 -30.51 -12.67 21.17
N SER A 478 -30.92 -12.62 22.44
CA SER A 478 -32.32 -12.51 22.87
C SER A 478 -32.89 -11.08 22.79
N GLN A 479 -32.02 -10.08 22.67
CA GLN A 479 -32.39 -8.67 22.61
C GLN A 479 -31.26 -7.85 22.00
N ALA A 480 -31.60 -6.68 21.44
CA ALA A 480 -30.60 -5.71 20.99
C ALA A 480 -29.68 -5.31 22.15
N PRO A 481 -28.34 -5.43 22.01
CA PRO A 481 -27.42 -5.16 23.11
C PRO A 481 -27.48 -3.70 23.57
N THR A 482 -27.80 -3.48 24.84
CA THR A 482 -27.91 -2.15 25.48
C THR A 482 -26.62 -1.33 25.44
N VAL A 483 -25.47 -2.00 25.38
CA VAL A 483 -24.15 -1.38 25.29
C VAL A 483 -23.90 -0.71 23.92
N VAL A 484 -24.46 -1.24 22.84
CA VAL A 484 -24.11 -0.82 21.48
C VAL A 484 -24.32 0.68 21.23
N PRO A 485 -25.45 1.31 21.65
CA PRO A 485 -25.65 2.75 21.54
C PRO A 485 -24.64 3.63 22.29
N SER A 486 -23.79 3.06 23.15
CA SER A 486 -22.75 3.79 23.90
C SER A 486 -21.36 3.70 23.26
N LEU A 487 -21.19 2.97 22.15
CA LEU A 487 -19.91 2.77 21.48
C LEU A 487 -19.61 3.94 20.51
N PRO A 488 -18.71 4.87 20.84
CA PRO A 488 -18.60 6.15 20.13
C PRO A 488 -18.02 6.03 18.71
N SER A 489 -17.22 4.99 18.46
CA SER A 489 -16.48 4.81 17.20
C SER A 489 -17.19 3.92 16.19
N LEU A 490 -18.38 3.39 16.52
CA LEU A 490 -19.03 2.35 15.72
C LEU A 490 -19.53 2.91 14.38
N THR A 491 -19.09 2.27 13.29
CA THR A 491 -19.47 2.59 11.90
C THR A 491 -20.25 1.46 11.24
N ILE A 492 -19.99 0.21 11.63
CA ILE A 492 -20.65 -0.99 11.09
C ILE A 492 -21.16 -1.83 12.27
N LEU A 493 -22.46 -2.09 12.28
CA LEU A 493 -23.11 -3.01 13.21
C LEU A 493 -23.78 -4.13 12.41
N ARG A 494 -23.36 -5.38 12.63
CA ARG A 494 -23.99 -6.54 12.02
C ARG A 494 -24.39 -7.53 13.10
N LEU A 495 -25.69 -7.79 13.22
CA LEU A 495 -26.25 -8.79 14.13
C LEU A 495 -27.04 -9.89 13.38
N PRO A 496 -26.56 -10.40 12.23
CA PRO A 496 -27.37 -11.27 11.39
C PRO A 496 -27.60 -12.64 12.05
N PHE A 497 -28.72 -13.25 11.69
CA PHE A 497 -29.11 -14.61 12.10
C PHE A 497 -29.24 -14.79 13.61
N ASN A 498 -29.69 -13.75 14.31
CA ASN A 498 -30.10 -13.82 15.71
C ASN A 498 -31.63 -13.86 15.78
N GLU A 499 -32.22 -15.03 15.52
CA GLU A 499 -33.68 -15.19 15.43
C GLU A 499 -34.44 -14.86 16.72
N GLU A 500 -33.78 -15.00 17.88
CA GLU A 500 -34.33 -14.69 19.20
C GLU A 500 -34.40 -13.18 19.51
N LEU A 501 -33.90 -12.32 18.63
CA LEU A 501 -33.89 -10.87 18.79
C LEU A 501 -35.30 -10.25 18.61
N GLY A 502 -36.17 -10.93 17.86
CA GLY A 502 -37.51 -10.49 17.48
C GLY A 502 -38.54 -10.51 18.61
N PRO A 503 -39.77 -10.02 18.37
CA PRO A 503 -40.32 -9.62 17.06
C PRO A 503 -40.02 -8.17 16.65
N THR A 504 -39.52 -7.33 17.56
CA THR A 504 -39.28 -5.89 17.33
C THR A 504 -38.08 -5.39 18.13
N ILE A 505 -37.38 -4.35 17.64
CA ILE A 505 -36.36 -3.64 18.40
C ILE A 505 -36.99 -2.50 19.19
N SER A 506 -36.66 -2.36 20.48
CA SER A 506 -37.29 -1.34 21.32
C SER A 506 -37.04 0.09 20.81
N ASN A 507 -38.07 0.94 20.88
CA ASN A 507 -37.98 2.36 20.48
C ASN A 507 -36.92 3.14 21.27
N ALA A 508 -36.68 2.76 22.53
CA ALA A 508 -35.65 3.36 23.36
C ALA A 508 -34.25 3.09 22.79
N TRP A 509 -33.95 1.84 22.45
CA TRP A 509 -32.68 1.45 21.84
C TRP A 509 -32.47 2.14 20.49
N GLN A 510 -33.51 2.09 19.65
CA GLN A 510 -33.58 2.73 18.35
C GLN A 510 -33.25 4.24 18.40
N THR A 511 -33.86 4.96 19.34
CA THR A 511 -33.65 6.40 19.54
C THR A 511 -32.24 6.71 20.03
N GLN A 512 -31.72 5.90 20.97
CA GLN A 512 -30.36 6.06 21.48
C GLN A 512 -29.31 5.79 20.39
N ALA A 513 -29.47 4.71 19.63
CA ALA A 513 -28.57 4.38 18.52
C ALA A 513 -28.60 5.49 17.46
N SER A 514 -29.77 6.01 17.11
CA SER A 514 -29.87 7.12 16.15
C SER A 514 -29.24 8.42 16.66
N THR A 515 -29.34 8.69 17.96
CA THR A 515 -28.83 9.94 18.57
C THR A 515 -27.34 9.88 18.84
N ASN A 516 -26.80 8.75 19.28
CA ASN A 516 -25.42 8.66 19.75
C ASN A 516 -24.45 8.17 18.66
N LEU A 517 -24.91 7.34 17.71
CA LEU A 517 -24.06 6.71 16.71
C LEU A 517 -24.09 7.49 15.39
N HIS A 518 -23.50 8.68 15.40
CA HIS A 518 -23.48 9.58 14.24
C HIS A 518 -22.69 9.05 13.04
N ASN A 519 -21.67 8.21 13.30
CA ASN A 519 -20.80 7.65 12.25
C ASN A 519 -21.28 6.29 11.74
N LEU A 520 -22.42 5.80 12.22
CA LEU A 520 -22.96 4.50 11.83
C LEU A 520 -23.50 4.52 10.39
N VAL A 521 -22.83 3.79 9.51
CA VAL A 521 -23.11 3.70 8.07
C VAL A 521 -23.89 2.43 7.72
N GLU A 522 -23.72 1.34 8.48
CA GLU A 522 -24.41 0.07 8.21
C GLU A 522 -24.99 -0.54 9.49
N VAL A 523 -26.26 -0.94 9.41
CA VAL A 523 -26.94 -1.77 10.39
C VAL A 523 -27.52 -2.98 9.66
N ASP A 524 -27.02 -4.17 9.98
CA ASP A 524 -27.48 -5.43 9.41
C ASP A 524 -28.18 -6.28 10.48
N LEU A 525 -29.49 -6.49 10.28
CA LEU A 525 -30.36 -7.32 11.12
C LEU A 525 -31.01 -8.42 10.26
N THR A 526 -30.27 -8.94 9.29
CA THR A 526 -30.72 -10.02 8.42
C THR A 526 -31.12 -11.25 9.24
N GLY A 527 -32.29 -11.84 8.98
CA GLY A 527 -32.71 -13.11 9.60
C GLY A 527 -32.84 -13.05 11.13
N CYS A 528 -33.37 -11.95 11.67
CA CYS A 528 -33.53 -11.74 13.12
C CYS A 528 -34.95 -12.03 13.64
N GLY A 529 -35.85 -12.55 12.80
CA GLY A 529 -37.24 -12.82 13.18
C GLY A 529 -38.08 -11.55 13.38
N LEU A 530 -37.68 -10.41 12.80
CA LEU A 530 -38.39 -9.13 12.95
C LEU A 530 -39.69 -9.11 12.14
N ILE A 531 -40.81 -8.79 12.78
CA ILE A 531 -42.09 -8.55 12.09
C ILE A 531 -42.28 -7.08 11.74
N ASP A 532 -41.56 -6.18 12.44
CA ASP A 532 -41.53 -4.75 12.20
C ASP A 532 -40.07 -4.25 12.25
N GLY A 533 -39.72 -3.33 11.36
CA GLY A 533 -38.35 -2.84 11.22
C GLY A 533 -38.01 -1.71 12.19
N PRO A 534 -36.72 -1.51 12.53
CA PRO A 534 -36.28 -0.40 13.36
C PRO A 534 -36.19 0.89 12.53
N TRP A 535 -37.35 1.41 12.14
CA TRP A 535 -37.49 2.47 11.14
C TRP A 535 -36.80 3.79 11.51
N THR A 536 -36.57 4.08 12.79
CA THR A 536 -35.83 5.29 13.18
C THR A 536 -34.37 5.27 12.74
N LEU A 537 -33.84 4.08 12.41
CA LEU A 537 -32.47 3.91 11.93
C LEU A 537 -32.36 4.11 10.42
N ALA A 538 -33.47 4.17 9.70
CA ALA A 538 -33.49 4.29 8.23
C ALA A 538 -33.26 5.74 7.77
N SER A 539 -32.05 6.26 7.96
CA SER A 539 -31.67 7.63 7.58
C SER A 539 -30.38 7.65 6.74
N PRO A 540 -30.39 8.19 5.51
CA PRO A 540 -29.17 8.33 4.71
C PRO A 540 -28.09 9.15 5.45
N PRO A 541 -26.81 8.78 5.35
CA PRO A 541 -26.22 7.74 4.48
C PRO A 541 -26.24 6.31 5.07
N ARG A 542 -26.97 6.07 6.17
CA ARG A 542 -27.01 4.75 6.82
C ARG A 542 -27.84 3.76 6.02
N THR A 543 -27.27 2.58 5.79
CA THR A 543 -27.95 1.44 5.18
C THR A 543 -28.49 0.51 6.27
N LEU A 544 -29.78 0.18 6.20
CA LEU A 544 -30.48 -0.74 7.09
C LEU A 544 -30.83 -2.02 6.31
N LYS A 545 -30.17 -3.13 6.62
CA LYS A 545 -30.42 -4.44 6.00
C LYS A 545 -31.33 -5.27 6.89
N LEU A 546 -32.48 -5.68 6.34
CA LEU A 546 -33.54 -6.42 7.02
C LEU A 546 -33.93 -7.67 6.22
N THR A 547 -33.02 -8.15 5.36
CA THR A 547 -33.20 -9.35 4.54
C THR A 547 -33.65 -10.55 5.39
N LEU A 548 -34.45 -11.46 4.82
CA LEU A 548 -34.91 -12.69 5.50
C LEU A 548 -35.71 -12.48 6.81
N ASN A 549 -36.36 -11.32 6.99
CA ASN A 549 -37.26 -11.11 8.12
C ASN A 549 -38.75 -11.24 7.71
N PRO A 550 -39.65 -11.68 8.61
CA PRO A 550 -41.09 -11.79 8.35
C PRO A 550 -41.85 -10.44 8.29
N ILE A 551 -41.20 -9.36 7.85
CA ILE A 551 -41.77 -8.01 7.72
C ILE A 551 -42.77 -7.99 6.57
N ALA A 552 -44.04 -7.72 6.84
CA ALA A 552 -45.11 -7.74 5.85
C ALA A 552 -45.38 -6.37 5.18
N ALA A 553 -45.06 -5.27 5.86
CA ALA A 553 -45.35 -3.92 5.39
C ALA A 553 -44.27 -2.91 5.82
N LEU A 554 -44.12 -1.86 5.02
CA LEU A 554 -43.35 -0.67 5.39
C LEU A 554 -44.18 0.22 6.32
N SER A 555 -43.51 0.91 7.25
CA SER A 555 -44.16 1.99 8.03
C SER A 555 -44.70 3.08 7.10
N SER A 556 -45.91 3.55 7.37
CA SER A 556 -46.56 4.65 6.62
C SER A 556 -45.82 5.99 6.72
N THR A 557 -44.88 6.12 7.66
CA THR A 557 -44.04 7.31 7.83
C THR A 557 -42.81 7.34 6.93
N LEU A 558 -42.47 6.22 6.29
CA LEU A 558 -41.27 6.10 5.47
C LEU A 558 -41.59 6.37 3.99
N SER A 559 -40.67 7.04 3.30
CA SER A 559 -40.74 7.16 1.84
C SER A 559 -40.41 5.82 1.19
N PRO A 560 -41.21 5.32 0.24
CA PRO A 560 -40.87 4.14 -0.56
C PRO A 560 -39.53 4.26 -1.31
N THR A 561 -39.07 5.50 -1.55
CA THR A 561 -37.78 5.75 -2.22
C THR A 561 -36.59 5.20 -1.43
N LEU A 562 -36.71 5.08 -0.11
CA LEU A 562 -35.64 4.50 0.73
C LEU A 562 -35.37 3.03 0.39
N VAL A 563 -36.39 2.31 -0.10
CA VAL A 563 -36.24 0.92 -0.56
C VAL A 563 -35.68 0.88 -1.98
N THR A 564 -36.11 1.78 -2.87
CA THR A 564 -35.57 1.84 -4.24
C THR A 564 -34.10 2.24 -4.26
N ASP A 565 -33.68 3.13 -3.37
CA ASP A 565 -32.30 3.60 -3.23
C ASP A 565 -31.42 2.62 -2.42
N ARG A 566 -31.99 1.48 -2.01
CA ARG A 566 -31.36 0.46 -1.14
C ARG A 566 -30.81 1.00 0.19
N THR A 567 -31.33 2.14 0.66
CA THR A 567 -31.09 2.61 2.04
C THR A 567 -31.75 1.65 3.04
N ILE A 568 -32.90 1.08 2.68
CA ILE A 568 -33.53 -0.05 3.38
C ILE A 568 -33.52 -1.25 2.42
N VAL A 569 -32.91 -2.35 2.84
CA VAL A 569 -32.88 -3.61 2.08
C VAL A 569 -33.84 -4.61 2.71
N LEU A 570 -34.87 -5.01 1.94
CA LEU A 570 -35.96 -5.90 2.36
C LEU A 570 -35.99 -7.20 1.55
N ASP A 571 -34.89 -7.58 0.92
CA ASP A 571 -34.81 -8.78 0.10
C ASP A 571 -35.32 -10.02 0.86
N ASP A 572 -36.05 -10.89 0.17
CA ASP A 572 -36.61 -12.13 0.73
C ASP A 572 -37.50 -11.94 1.99
N THR A 573 -38.12 -10.77 2.17
CA THR A 573 -39.15 -10.52 3.22
C THR A 573 -40.57 -10.76 2.69
N ASN A 574 -41.56 -10.85 3.60
CA ASN A 574 -42.98 -10.96 3.23
C ASN A 574 -43.46 -9.74 2.42
N TYR A 575 -42.95 -8.54 2.71
CA TYR A 575 -43.18 -7.33 1.93
C TYR A 575 -42.73 -7.52 0.48
N CYS A 576 -41.54 -8.05 0.26
CA CYS A 576 -41.01 -8.27 -1.09
C CYS A 576 -41.74 -9.40 -1.83
N ASN A 577 -42.12 -10.47 -1.11
CA ASN A 577 -42.90 -11.57 -1.67
C ASN A 577 -44.31 -11.15 -2.11
N THR A 578 -44.91 -10.14 -1.48
CA THR A 578 -46.27 -9.68 -1.78
C THR A 578 -46.29 -8.54 -2.80
N THR A 579 -45.36 -7.59 -2.69
CA THR A 579 -45.35 -6.40 -3.55
C THR A 579 -44.67 -6.64 -4.89
N HIS A 580 -43.75 -7.61 -4.98
CA HIS A 580 -42.90 -7.84 -6.15
C HIS A 580 -42.24 -6.55 -6.68
N ALA A 581 -41.87 -5.63 -5.77
CA ALA A 581 -41.23 -4.38 -6.16
C ALA A 581 -39.90 -4.66 -6.88
N ALA A 582 -39.56 -3.86 -7.90
CA ALA A 582 -38.35 -4.06 -8.69
C ALA A 582 -37.04 -3.98 -7.86
N SER A 583 -37.08 -3.32 -6.70
CA SER A 583 -35.98 -3.25 -5.75
C SER A 583 -35.81 -4.51 -4.89
N CYS A 584 -36.80 -5.41 -4.87
CA CYS A 584 -36.74 -6.69 -4.18
C CYS A 584 -35.99 -7.71 -5.03
N ALA A 585 -34.86 -8.20 -4.52
CA ALA A 585 -34.10 -9.27 -5.16
C ALA A 585 -34.18 -10.55 -4.33
N SER A 586 -34.06 -11.71 -4.98
CA SER A 586 -33.73 -12.94 -4.26
C SER A 586 -32.24 -12.92 -3.97
N SER A 587 -31.91 -12.87 -2.69
CA SER A 587 -30.56 -12.66 -2.18
C SER A 587 -29.99 -13.90 -1.49
N VAL A 588 -30.71 -15.03 -1.52
CA VAL A 588 -30.37 -16.28 -0.83
C VAL A 588 -30.32 -17.47 -1.78
N CYS A 589 -29.61 -18.52 -1.37
CA CYS A 589 -29.60 -19.84 -2.03
C CYS A 589 -29.97 -20.98 -1.08
N ALA A 590 -29.82 -20.79 0.23
CA ALA A 590 -30.25 -21.73 1.28
C ALA A 590 -30.62 -20.95 2.55
N PRO A 591 -31.31 -21.58 3.54
CA PRO A 591 -31.57 -20.96 4.84
C PRO A 591 -30.28 -20.45 5.47
N SER A 592 -30.30 -19.21 5.95
CA SER A 592 -29.15 -18.52 6.57
C SER A 592 -27.90 -18.39 5.69
N CYS A 593 -28.03 -18.59 4.37
CA CYS A 593 -26.97 -18.37 3.39
C CYS A 593 -27.38 -17.31 2.37
N LEU A 594 -26.82 -16.12 2.53
CA LEU A 594 -26.91 -15.05 1.53
C LEU A 594 -26.00 -15.40 0.35
N ARG A 595 -26.42 -15.08 -0.87
CA ARG A 595 -25.59 -15.21 -2.08
C ARG A 595 -24.30 -14.41 -1.99
N SER A 596 -24.29 -13.31 -1.23
CA SER A 596 -23.08 -12.52 -0.99
C SER A 596 -22.05 -13.21 -0.07
N MET A 597 -22.42 -14.33 0.55
CA MET A 597 -21.54 -15.16 1.37
C MET A 597 -20.90 -16.29 0.55
N VAL A 598 -21.45 -16.62 -0.62
CA VAL A 598 -20.94 -17.72 -1.46
C VAL A 598 -19.72 -17.24 -2.23
N GLY A 599 -18.57 -17.90 -2.08
CA GLY A 599 -17.33 -17.52 -2.76
C GLY A 599 -16.77 -16.19 -2.24
N ASP A 600 -17.00 -15.90 -0.96
CA ASP A 600 -16.54 -14.70 -0.27
C ASP A 600 -15.20 -14.87 0.45
N TYR A 601 -14.49 -15.98 0.22
CA TYR A 601 -13.21 -16.38 0.86
C TYR A 601 -13.32 -16.67 2.36
N VAL A 602 -14.53 -16.76 2.89
CA VAL A 602 -14.79 -17.16 4.28
C VAL A 602 -15.63 -18.43 4.25
N CYS A 603 -15.16 -19.52 4.85
CA CYS A 603 -16.01 -20.70 4.94
C CYS A 603 -17.25 -20.43 5.81
N ASN A 604 -18.41 -20.39 5.18
CA ASN A 604 -19.74 -20.17 5.74
C ASN A 604 -20.49 -21.51 5.78
N LEU A 605 -20.58 -22.14 6.96
CA LEU A 605 -21.19 -23.48 7.09
C LEU A 605 -22.64 -23.55 6.58
N ALA A 606 -23.43 -22.47 6.71
CA ALA A 606 -24.80 -22.42 6.20
C ALA A 606 -24.86 -22.50 4.66
N CYS A 607 -23.80 -22.06 3.99
CA CYS A 607 -23.64 -22.07 2.53
C CYS A 607 -23.00 -23.35 2.00
N LEU A 608 -22.48 -24.22 2.86
CA LEU A 608 -21.85 -25.49 2.50
C LEU A 608 -22.89 -26.55 2.11
N ASN A 609 -23.59 -26.32 1.00
CA ASN A 609 -24.60 -27.22 0.46
C ASN A 609 -24.68 -27.11 -1.07
N ALA A 610 -25.28 -28.11 -1.71
CA ALA A 610 -25.35 -28.17 -3.18
C ALA A 610 -26.15 -27.00 -3.80
N ALA A 611 -27.16 -26.47 -3.12
CA ALA A 611 -27.96 -25.34 -3.63
C ALA A 611 -27.14 -24.03 -3.71
N CYS A 612 -26.14 -23.90 -2.84
CA CYS A 612 -25.20 -22.79 -2.80
C CYS A 612 -23.84 -23.13 -3.39
N ASN A 613 -23.76 -24.18 -4.22
CA ASN A 613 -22.52 -24.63 -4.87
C ASN A 613 -21.35 -24.83 -3.88
N HIS A 614 -21.65 -25.43 -2.71
CA HIS A 614 -20.68 -25.71 -1.65
C HIS A 614 -19.86 -24.48 -1.24
N ASP A 615 -20.55 -23.37 -0.99
CA ASP A 615 -19.97 -22.09 -0.59
C ASP A 615 -18.94 -21.54 -1.59
N GLY A 616 -19.08 -21.89 -2.88
CA GLY A 616 -18.14 -21.47 -3.91
C GLY A 616 -16.73 -22.05 -3.77
N GLY A 617 -16.54 -23.06 -2.91
CA GLY A 617 -15.24 -23.68 -2.62
C GLY A 617 -14.49 -23.08 -1.42
N ASP A 618 -15.06 -22.09 -0.72
CA ASP A 618 -14.39 -21.42 0.41
C ASP A 618 -14.12 -22.37 1.60
N CYS A 619 -14.83 -23.49 1.64
CA CYS A 619 -14.69 -24.56 2.62
C CYS A 619 -13.86 -25.75 2.12
N ASP A 620 -13.15 -25.67 0.99
CA ASP A 620 -12.42 -26.82 0.44
C ASP A 620 -11.31 -27.31 1.38
N ASP A 621 -10.60 -26.38 2.05
CA ASP A 621 -9.63 -26.71 3.10
C ASP A 621 -10.28 -27.42 4.31
N LEU A 622 -11.61 -27.34 4.40
CA LEU A 622 -12.39 -28.06 5.39
C LEU A 622 -12.84 -29.45 4.90
N VAL A 623 -13.24 -29.58 3.63
CA VAL A 623 -13.87 -30.80 3.07
C VAL A 623 -12.85 -31.77 2.45
N LEU A 624 -11.71 -31.29 1.96
CA LEU A 624 -10.69 -32.11 1.29
C LEU A 624 -9.97 -33.11 2.22
N ALA A 625 -10.23 -33.05 3.53
CA ALA A 625 -9.75 -34.05 4.49
C ALA A 625 -10.72 -35.24 4.67
N ASP A 626 -12.02 -35.06 4.45
CA ASP A 626 -13.04 -36.11 4.62
C ASP A 626 -13.27 -36.96 3.36
N SER A 627 -12.63 -36.60 2.24
CA SER A 627 -12.78 -37.28 0.95
C SER A 627 -11.66 -38.28 0.60
N TYR A 628 -10.74 -38.52 1.55
CA TYR A 628 -9.67 -39.54 1.45
C TYR A 628 -9.49 -40.36 2.74
N SER A 629 -10.59 -40.77 3.38
CA SER A 629 -10.58 -41.83 4.42
C SER A 629 -11.67 -42.85 4.20
#